data_AF-A0AAV7JE54-F1
#
_entry.id   AF-A0AAV7JE54-F1
#
_cell.length_a   1.000
_cell.length_b   1.000
_cell.length_c   1.000
_cell.angle_alpha   90.00
_cell.angle_beta   90.00
_cell.angle_gamma   90.00
#
_symmetry.space_group_name_H-M   'P 1'
#
loop_
_entity.id
_entity.type
_entity.pdbx_description
1 polymer ?
#
loop_
_entity_poly.entity_id
_entity_poly.type
_entity_poly.pdbx_seq_one_letter_code
_entity_poly.pdbx_strand_id
1 'polypeptide(L)'
;MPFAVPMIWREPMCHLSDCYFCMTKIDGITKKNKSSIAYPDVPSAIRPVPHSEDLPVPVPLEILDSSSDNDSNDLDDLIRDLNLPKSSSEILASRLKQKNLLLPEANISKYRTREQDLLKFFHLQPSFVYCGNIPGLIEKLGVKYNPEEWRLFIDSSKRSLKGVLLHNGNKLACIPVTHSFQLKETYDSMKVFLDALNYTMHRWLICGDLKVISLLLGQQGGYTKYPCFLCLWDSRADARHYVQKVWSHRDHLVPGSHNVIQEPLVDSNDVLLPPLHIKLGLMKNFVKALPKDCGSFLYLVEKFPAISDAKIKGGIFVGPQIRELFKDDEFLKELSSLQRKAWLSFRDVVESFLGNHKVDNYADIVERLIENYKMLGARMSIKIHFLHSHLNYFPKNLGH
;
A
#
# COMPACT_ATOMS: atom_id res chain seq x y z
N MET A 1 -17.18 14.26 -26.68
CA MET A 1 -16.46 14.74 -27.86
C MET A 1 -15.18 13.93 -28.02
N PRO A 2 -14.86 13.42 -29.21
CA PRO A 2 -13.54 12.85 -29.48
C PRO A 2 -12.49 13.97 -29.43
N PHE A 3 -11.37 13.74 -28.73
CA PHE A 3 -10.22 14.65 -28.73
C PHE A 3 -9.31 14.25 -29.89
N ALA A 4 -8.83 15.21 -30.68
CA ALA A 4 -7.80 14.92 -31.68
C ALA A 4 -6.42 14.69 -31.02
N VAL A 5 -6.09 15.50 -30.01
CA VAL A 5 -4.89 15.33 -29.18
C VAL A 5 -5.30 15.52 -27.71
N PRO A 6 -5.13 14.49 -26.85
CA PRO A 6 -5.39 14.63 -25.43
C PRO A 6 -4.37 15.56 -24.78
N MET A 7 -4.68 16.10 -23.61
CA MET A 7 -3.72 16.84 -22.79
C MET A 7 -2.46 15.99 -22.56
N ILE A 8 -1.29 16.53 -22.89
CA ILE A 8 -0.02 15.80 -22.81
C ILE A 8 0.69 16.21 -21.52
N TRP A 9 0.93 15.24 -20.66
CA TRP A 9 1.68 15.41 -19.42
C TRP A 9 3.11 14.92 -19.60
N ARG A 10 4.08 15.70 -19.14
CA ARG A 10 5.51 15.39 -19.12
C ARG A 10 6.10 15.74 -17.76
N GLU A 11 7.26 15.19 -17.46
CA GLU A 11 7.98 15.52 -16.24
C GLU A 11 8.42 17.01 -16.29
N PRO A 12 8.14 17.80 -15.24
CA PRO A 12 8.48 19.22 -15.21
C PRO A 12 9.98 19.44 -15.16
N MET A 13 10.52 20.34 -16.00
CA MET A 13 11.95 20.67 -15.99
C MET A 13 12.36 21.43 -14.72
N CYS A 14 11.44 22.18 -14.11
CA CYS A 14 11.64 22.83 -12.82
C CYS A 14 10.30 23.20 -12.15
N HIS A 15 10.32 23.43 -10.84
CA HIS A 15 9.12 23.76 -10.05
C HIS A 15 8.70 25.23 -10.13
N LEU A 16 9.52 26.11 -10.70
CA LEU A 16 9.28 27.56 -10.74
C LEU A 16 8.50 27.99 -11.99
N SER A 17 8.81 27.43 -13.16
CA SER A 17 8.27 27.90 -14.45
C SER A 17 7.72 26.80 -15.37
N ASP A 18 7.89 25.52 -15.01
CA ASP A 18 7.47 24.39 -15.85
C ASP A 18 6.76 23.31 -15.02
N CYS A 19 6.13 23.65 -13.90
CA CYS A 19 5.35 22.70 -13.11
C CYS A 19 3.89 23.15 -13.03
N TYR A 20 3.02 22.48 -13.79
CA TYR A 20 1.59 22.76 -13.83
C TYR A 20 0.96 22.82 -12.43
N PHE A 21 1.33 21.89 -11.54
CA PHE A 21 0.81 21.86 -10.17
C PHE A 21 1.30 23.01 -9.31
N CYS A 22 2.59 23.36 -9.38
CA CYS A 22 3.15 24.48 -8.60
C CYS A 22 2.59 25.83 -9.07
N MET A 23 2.27 25.94 -10.36
CA MET A 23 1.79 27.18 -10.96
C MET A 23 0.26 27.33 -10.87
N THR A 24 -0.49 26.23 -10.68
CA THR A 24 -1.95 26.30 -10.48
C THR A 24 -2.25 26.65 -9.02
N LYS A 25 -2.55 27.93 -8.76
CA LYS A 25 -2.92 28.41 -7.41
C LYS A 25 -4.35 27.98 -7.07
N ILE A 26 -4.48 26.93 -6.27
CA ILE A 26 -5.77 26.39 -5.81
C ILE A 26 -6.11 26.76 -4.36
N ASP A 27 -5.20 27.43 -3.64
CA ASP A 27 -5.45 27.87 -2.27
C ASP A 27 -6.56 28.92 -2.21
N GLY A 28 -7.52 28.71 -1.30
CA GLY A 28 -8.69 29.58 -1.15
C GLY A 28 -9.79 29.36 -2.20
N ILE A 29 -9.64 28.36 -3.08
CA ILE A 29 -10.72 27.98 -4.00
C ILE A 29 -11.80 27.20 -3.26
N THR A 30 -13.02 27.68 -3.39
CA THR A 30 -14.27 27.10 -2.92
C THR A 30 -15.11 26.65 -4.12
N LYS A 31 -16.19 25.91 -3.86
CA LYS A 31 -17.13 25.47 -4.90
C LYS A 31 -17.71 26.63 -5.72
N LYS A 32 -17.80 27.83 -5.12
CA LYS A 32 -18.40 29.05 -5.72
C LYS A 32 -17.46 29.84 -6.64
N ASN A 33 -16.13 29.74 -6.46
CA ASN A 33 -15.15 30.48 -7.26
C ASN A 33 -14.22 29.55 -8.05
N LYS A 34 -14.54 28.26 -8.18
CA LYS A 34 -13.73 27.31 -8.97
C LYS A 34 -13.60 27.69 -10.46
N SER A 35 -14.52 28.48 -11.00
CA SER A 35 -14.49 28.97 -12.38
C SER A 35 -13.40 30.04 -12.61
N SER A 36 -12.90 30.68 -11.55
CA SER A 36 -11.82 31.66 -11.66
C SER A 36 -10.41 31.06 -11.63
N ILE A 37 -10.29 29.73 -11.56
CA ILE A 37 -8.98 29.06 -11.63
C ILE A 37 -8.40 29.27 -13.04
N ALA A 38 -7.34 30.06 -13.13
CA ALA A 38 -6.52 30.15 -14.32
C ALA A 38 -5.50 29.00 -14.33
N TYR A 39 -5.74 28.00 -15.16
CA TYR A 39 -4.78 26.92 -15.37
C TYR A 39 -3.64 27.39 -16.28
N PRO A 40 -2.37 27.19 -15.95
CA PRO A 40 -1.27 27.56 -16.84
C PRO A 40 -1.16 26.57 -18.01
N ASP A 41 -0.70 27.04 -19.18
CA ASP A 41 -0.28 26.19 -20.29
C ASP A 41 1.25 26.13 -20.26
N VAL A 42 1.81 24.97 -19.93
CA VAL A 42 3.26 24.78 -19.71
C VAL A 42 3.76 23.58 -20.48
N PRO A 43 5.04 23.53 -20.88
CA PRO A 43 5.62 22.39 -21.58
C PRO A 43 5.39 21.03 -20.89
N SER A 44 5.33 21.00 -19.55
CA SER A 44 5.01 19.80 -18.77
C SER A 44 3.52 19.39 -18.76
N ALA A 45 2.62 20.27 -19.18
CA ALA A 45 1.18 20.02 -19.25
C ALA A 45 0.56 20.85 -20.37
N ILE A 46 0.76 20.38 -21.61
CA ILE A 46 0.32 21.08 -22.81
C ILE A 46 -1.18 20.83 -23.00
N ARG A 47 -1.94 21.92 -23.12
CA ARG A 47 -3.39 21.86 -23.37
C ARG A 47 -3.71 21.22 -24.72
N PRO A 48 -4.91 20.65 -24.89
CA PRO A 48 -5.36 20.18 -26.20
C PRO A 48 -5.29 21.28 -27.26
N VAL A 49 -4.75 20.95 -28.43
CA VAL A 49 -4.61 21.86 -29.58
C VAL A 49 -5.60 21.40 -30.67
N PRO A 50 -6.29 22.31 -31.38
CA PRO A 50 -7.18 21.91 -32.47
C PRO A 50 -6.37 21.29 -33.61
N HIS A 51 -6.86 20.19 -34.18
CA HIS A 51 -6.17 19.49 -35.26
C HIS A 51 -6.74 19.84 -36.65
N SER A 52 -8.05 20.08 -36.75
CA SER A 52 -8.78 20.52 -37.97
C SER A 52 -10.11 21.20 -37.60
N GLU A 53 -10.77 21.88 -38.54
CA GLU A 53 -12.08 22.52 -38.32
C GLU A 53 -13.17 21.52 -37.89
N ASP A 54 -13.06 20.25 -38.31
CA ASP A 54 -13.98 19.17 -37.93
C ASP A 54 -13.72 18.60 -36.52
N LEU A 55 -12.60 18.96 -35.88
CA LEU A 55 -12.18 18.50 -34.55
C LEU A 55 -11.65 19.65 -33.67
N PRO A 56 -12.53 20.58 -33.24
CA PRO A 56 -12.15 21.73 -32.43
C PRO A 56 -11.81 21.36 -30.98
N VAL A 57 -11.08 22.24 -30.29
CA VAL A 57 -10.94 22.16 -28.83
C VAL A 57 -12.30 22.47 -28.20
N PRO A 58 -12.83 21.62 -27.31
CA PRO A 58 -14.09 21.89 -26.63
C PRO A 58 -13.99 23.18 -25.83
N VAL A 59 -14.82 24.17 -26.16
CA VAL A 59 -14.97 25.37 -25.33
C VAL A 59 -15.93 25.02 -24.20
N PRO A 60 -15.55 25.22 -22.92
CA PRO A 60 -16.51 25.13 -21.81
C PRO A 60 -17.65 26.12 -22.05
N LEU A 61 -18.90 25.66 -21.99
CA LEU A 61 -20.06 26.53 -22.06
C LEU A 61 -19.95 27.59 -20.95
N GLU A 62 -19.97 28.87 -21.32
CA GLU A 62 -20.11 29.98 -20.37
C GLU A 62 -21.51 29.87 -19.74
N ILE A 63 -21.57 29.21 -18.59
CA ILE A 63 -22.77 29.20 -17.75
C ILE A 63 -22.87 30.61 -17.16
N LEU A 64 -23.83 31.39 -17.66
CA LEU A 64 -24.30 32.62 -17.03
C LEU A 64 -24.75 32.28 -15.61
N ASP A 65 -23.94 32.71 -14.66
CA ASP A 65 -24.11 32.53 -13.23
C ASP A 65 -25.36 33.31 -12.77
N SER A 66 -26.52 32.68 -12.89
CA SER A 66 -27.74 33.13 -12.23
C SER A 66 -28.62 31.93 -11.88
N SER A 67 -28.92 31.84 -10.59
CA SER A 67 -29.97 31.06 -9.92
C SER A 67 -29.56 29.78 -9.18
N SER A 68 -29.59 29.90 -7.84
CA SER A 68 -29.96 28.91 -6.81
C SER A 68 -29.40 27.48 -6.89
N ASP A 69 -28.45 27.25 -5.97
CA ASP A 69 -27.79 26.02 -5.53
C ASP A 69 -28.70 24.87 -4.99
N ASN A 70 -29.93 24.64 -5.49
CA ASN A 70 -30.89 23.76 -4.76
C ASN A 70 -31.37 22.42 -5.37
N ASP A 71 -31.20 22.06 -6.64
CA ASP A 71 -31.93 20.86 -7.15
C ASP A 71 -31.07 19.64 -7.55
N SER A 72 -29.73 19.70 -7.50
CA SER A 72 -28.88 18.53 -7.85
C SER A 72 -28.59 17.59 -6.68
N ASN A 73 -28.75 18.03 -5.43
CA ASN A 73 -28.48 17.20 -4.25
C ASN A 73 -29.64 16.24 -3.94
N ASP A 74 -30.87 16.61 -4.26
CA ASP A 74 -32.07 15.87 -3.87
C ASP A 74 -32.16 14.47 -4.51
N LEU A 75 -31.70 14.30 -5.74
CA LEU A 75 -31.65 12.98 -6.39
C LEU A 75 -30.63 12.05 -5.71
N ASP A 76 -29.45 12.59 -5.39
CA ASP A 76 -28.39 11.83 -4.73
C ASP A 76 -28.78 11.48 -3.29
N ASP A 77 -29.43 12.40 -2.58
CA ASP A 77 -30.00 12.18 -1.26
C ASP A 77 -31.13 11.13 -1.31
N LEU A 78 -32.04 11.20 -2.30
CA LEU A 78 -33.09 10.20 -2.50
C LEU A 78 -32.51 8.80 -2.80
N ILE A 79 -31.49 8.70 -3.65
CA ILE A 79 -30.81 7.43 -3.95
C ILE A 79 -30.17 6.84 -2.68
N ARG A 80 -29.54 7.70 -1.86
CA ARG A 80 -28.91 7.30 -0.61
C ARG A 80 -29.96 6.83 0.41
N ASP A 81 -31.04 7.58 0.58
CA ASP A 81 -32.09 7.31 1.57
C ASP A 81 -32.89 6.04 1.23
N LEU A 82 -33.11 5.80 -0.06
CA LEU A 82 -33.71 4.55 -0.56
C LEU A 82 -32.72 3.37 -0.61
N ASN A 83 -31.44 3.61 -0.28
CA ASN A 83 -30.35 2.63 -0.33
C ASN A 83 -30.33 1.84 -1.65
N LEU A 84 -30.53 2.55 -2.78
CA LEU A 84 -30.68 1.90 -4.07
C LEU A 84 -29.33 1.35 -4.56
N PRO A 85 -29.27 0.10 -5.05
CA PRO A 85 -28.11 -0.37 -5.78
C PRO A 85 -27.96 0.46 -7.08
N LYS A 86 -26.72 0.68 -7.51
CA LYS A 86 -26.40 1.60 -8.62
C LYS A 86 -27.21 1.37 -9.89
N SER A 87 -27.50 0.12 -10.24
CA SER A 87 -28.35 -0.20 -11.40
C SER A 87 -29.78 0.34 -11.26
N SER A 88 -30.35 0.27 -10.05
CA SER A 88 -31.67 0.84 -9.74
C SER A 88 -31.61 2.37 -9.68
N SER A 89 -30.51 2.94 -9.19
CA SER A 89 -30.27 4.39 -9.20
C SER A 89 -30.22 4.95 -10.64
N GLU A 90 -29.56 4.25 -11.56
CA GLU A 90 -29.53 4.62 -12.98
C GLU A 90 -30.92 4.56 -13.64
N ILE A 91 -31.70 3.52 -13.33
CA ILE A 91 -33.08 3.39 -13.84
C ILE A 91 -33.94 4.53 -13.30
N LEU A 92 -33.86 4.82 -12.00
CA LEU A 92 -34.60 5.90 -11.36
C LEU A 92 -34.26 7.25 -11.99
N ALA A 93 -32.97 7.58 -12.07
CA ALA A 93 -32.49 8.82 -12.70
C ALA A 93 -32.95 8.91 -14.16
N SER A 94 -32.89 7.80 -14.92
CA SER A 94 -33.36 7.78 -16.31
C SER A 94 -34.87 8.01 -16.44
N ARG A 95 -35.68 7.46 -15.53
CA ARG A 95 -37.15 7.65 -15.52
C ARG A 95 -37.53 9.06 -15.10
N LEU A 96 -36.85 9.63 -14.11
CA LEU A 96 -37.04 11.02 -13.68
C LEU A 96 -36.66 11.99 -14.81
N LYS A 97 -35.57 11.73 -15.54
CA LYS A 97 -35.19 12.50 -16.72
C LYS A 97 -36.24 12.43 -17.83
N GLN A 98 -36.78 11.25 -18.12
CA GLN A 98 -37.87 11.08 -19.11
C GLN A 98 -39.14 11.86 -18.74
N LYS A 99 -39.40 12.04 -17.45
CA LYS A 99 -40.54 12.81 -16.94
C LYS A 99 -40.25 14.31 -16.78
N ASN A 100 -39.08 14.79 -17.23
CA ASN A 100 -38.62 16.17 -17.04
C ASN A 100 -38.59 16.60 -15.56
N LEU A 101 -38.32 15.66 -14.65
CA LEU A 101 -38.24 15.92 -13.20
C LEU A 101 -36.79 16.12 -12.72
N LEU A 102 -35.83 16.19 -13.65
CA LEU A 102 -34.44 16.52 -13.36
C LEU A 102 -34.05 17.79 -14.10
N LEU A 103 -33.13 18.57 -13.52
CA LEU A 103 -32.54 19.73 -14.17
C LEU A 103 -31.96 19.36 -15.55
N PRO A 104 -32.02 20.26 -16.56
CA PRO A 104 -31.47 20.00 -17.89
C PRO A 104 -29.98 19.59 -17.87
N GLU A 105 -29.23 20.12 -16.90
CA GLU A 105 -27.79 19.87 -16.70
C GLU A 105 -27.48 18.55 -15.98
N ALA A 106 -28.52 17.82 -15.52
CA ALA A 106 -28.35 16.57 -14.79
C ALA A 106 -27.72 15.48 -15.69
N ASN A 107 -26.49 15.12 -15.36
CA ASN A 107 -25.71 14.09 -16.04
C ASN A 107 -25.96 12.72 -15.40
N ILE A 108 -26.58 11.83 -16.17
CA ILE A 108 -26.70 10.42 -15.78
C ILE A 108 -25.45 9.69 -16.26
N SER A 109 -24.54 9.41 -15.33
CA SER A 109 -23.42 8.53 -15.62
C SER A 109 -23.91 7.08 -15.68
N LYS A 110 -23.61 6.39 -16.78
CA LYS A 110 -23.89 4.96 -16.93
C LYS A 110 -22.70 4.15 -16.45
N TYR A 111 -22.96 3.05 -15.76
CA TYR A 111 -21.92 2.12 -15.37
C TYR A 111 -21.23 1.53 -16.60
N ARG A 112 -19.90 1.48 -16.55
CA ARG A 112 -19.12 0.78 -17.58
C ARG A 112 -19.36 -0.70 -17.37
N THR A 113 -19.64 -1.44 -18.44
CA THR A 113 -19.90 -2.89 -18.40
C THR A 113 -18.66 -3.72 -18.75
N ARG A 114 -17.46 -3.14 -18.64
CA ARG A 114 -16.21 -3.77 -19.09
C ARG A 114 -15.86 -5.03 -18.29
N GLU A 115 -16.38 -5.12 -17.07
CA GLU A 115 -16.21 -6.24 -16.15
C GLU A 115 -17.24 -7.36 -16.35
N GLN A 116 -18.32 -7.16 -17.12
CA GLN A 116 -19.38 -8.17 -17.29
C GLN A 116 -18.82 -9.53 -17.74
N ASP A 117 -17.88 -9.50 -18.68
CA ASP A 117 -17.17 -10.67 -19.18
C ASP A 117 -16.31 -11.40 -18.12
N LEU A 118 -15.94 -10.69 -17.06
CA LEU A 118 -15.11 -11.18 -15.96
C LEU A 118 -15.94 -11.65 -14.77
N LEU A 119 -17.18 -11.17 -14.60
CA LEU A 119 -18.05 -11.51 -13.47
C LEU A 119 -18.26 -13.02 -13.32
N LYS A 120 -18.29 -13.76 -14.43
CA LYS A 120 -18.43 -15.22 -14.44
C LYS A 120 -17.34 -15.99 -13.69
N PHE A 121 -16.18 -15.38 -13.45
CA PHE A 121 -15.08 -15.98 -12.68
C PHE A 121 -15.20 -15.72 -11.19
N PHE A 122 -16.09 -14.83 -10.76
CA PHE A 122 -16.25 -14.41 -9.38
C PHE A 122 -17.54 -14.94 -8.77
N HIS A 123 -17.46 -15.34 -7.51
CA HIS A 123 -18.60 -15.76 -6.71
C HIS A 123 -18.80 -14.80 -5.55
N LEU A 124 -20.05 -14.36 -5.38
CA LEU A 124 -20.47 -13.57 -4.24
C LEU A 124 -20.96 -14.52 -3.15
N GLN A 125 -20.31 -14.47 -1.98
CA GLN A 125 -20.83 -15.01 -0.74
C GLN A 125 -21.32 -13.87 0.16
N PRO A 126 -22.13 -14.16 1.19
CA PRO A 126 -22.71 -13.11 2.05
C PRO A 126 -21.68 -12.14 2.64
N SER A 127 -20.47 -12.61 2.92
CA SER A 127 -19.42 -11.86 3.61
C SER A 127 -18.21 -11.51 2.74
N PHE A 128 -18.03 -12.09 1.56
CA PHE A 128 -16.90 -11.79 0.67
C PHE A 128 -17.15 -12.22 -0.77
N VAL A 129 -16.34 -11.67 -1.69
CA VAL A 129 -16.28 -12.06 -3.09
C VAL A 129 -14.93 -12.72 -3.34
N TYR A 130 -14.90 -13.80 -4.12
CA TYR A 130 -13.67 -14.46 -4.52
C TYR A 130 -13.74 -14.96 -5.96
N CYS A 131 -12.57 -15.16 -6.58
CA CYS A 131 -12.45 -15.76 -7.90
C CYS A 131 -12.35 -17.28 -7.75
N GLY A 132 -13.35 -18.01 -8.29
CA GLY A 132 -13.40 -19.47 -8.22
C GLY A 132 -12.62 -20.19 -9.34
N ASN A 133 -12.24 -19.46 -10.40
CA ASN A 133 -11.46 -20.01 -11.51
C ASN A 133 -10.33 -19.03 -11.89
N ILE A 134 -9.25 -19.10 -11.12
CA ILE A 134 -8.05 -18.29 -11.29
C ILE A 134 -7.38 -18.52 -12.66
N PRO A 135 -7.15 -19.77 -13.11
CA PRO A 135 -6.56 -20.00 -14.44
C PRO A 135 -7.39 -19.35 -15.55
N GLY A 136 -8.71 -19.57 -15.55
CA GLY A 136 -9.61 -19.01 -16.57
C GLY A 136 -9.68 -17.49 -16.56
N LEU A 137 -9.61 -16.86 -15.38
CA LEU A 137 -9.53 -15.40 -15.27
C LEU A 137 -8.25 -14.87 -15.92
N ILE A 138 -7.10 -15.48 -15.60
CA ILE A 138 -5.78 -15.06 -16.11
C ILE A 138 -5.68 -15.28 -17.62
N GLU A 139 -6.21 -16.40 -18.12
CA GLU A 139 -6.29 -16.69 -19.57
C GLU A 139 -7.20 -15.70 -20.30
N LYS A 140 -8.36 -15.33 -19.72
CA LYS A 140 -9.24 -14.31 -20.29
C LYS A 140 -8.59 -12.93 -20.34
N LEU A 141 -7.64 -12.65 -19.44
CA LEU A 141 -6.80 -11.45 -19.46
C LEU A 141 -5.65 -11.54 -20.47
N GLY A 142 -5.54 -12.64 -21.23
CA GLY A 142 -4.55 -12.82 -22.30
C GLY A 142 -3.21 -13.36 -21.83
N VAL A 143 -3.15 -13.98 -20.64
CA VAL A 143 -1.91 -14.50 -20.04
C VAL A 143 -2.05 -16.01 -19.81
N LYS A 144 -1.04 -16.80 -20.18
CA LYS A 144 -1.03 -18.23 -19.85
C LYS A 144 -0.83 -18.39 -18.34
N TYR A 145 -1.69 -19.15 -17.68
CA TYR A 145 -1.58 -19.35 -16.24
C TYR A 145 -0.41 -20.29 -15.89
N ASN A 146 0.50 -19.81 -15.04
CA ASN A 146 1.54 -20.59 -14.39
C ASN A 146 1.62 -20.15 -12.91
N PRO A 147 1.25 -20.99 -11.92
CA PRO A 147 1.23 -20.58 -10.51
C PRO A 147 2.59 -20.06 -10.01
N GLU A 148 3.71 -20.60 -10.50
CA GLU A 148 5.06 -20.20 -10.06
C GLU A 148 5.44 -18.75 -10.45
N GLU A 149 4.71 -18.17 -11.40
CA GLU A 149 4.90 -16.78 -11.83
C GLU A 149 4.12 -15.78 -10.98
N TRP A 150 3.29 -16.25 -10.04
CA TRP A 150 2.46 -15.42 -9.20
C TRP A 150 2.77 -15.63 -7.71
N ARG A 151 2.52 -14.59 -6.94
CA ARG A 151 2.48 -14.65 -5.48
C ARG A 151 1.18 -14.04 -4.97
N LEU A 152 0.67 -14.54 -3.86
CA LEU A 152 -0.54 -14.06 -3.23
C LEU A 152 -0.19 -12.99 -2.20
N PHE A 153 -0.61 -11.76 -2.46
CA PHE A 153 -0.57 -10.68 -1.48
C PHE A 153 -1.87 -10.63 -0.70
N ILE A 154 -1.75 -10.69 0.64
CA ILE A 154 -2.88 -10.57 1.56
C ILE A 154 -2.72 -9.26 2.32
N ASP A 155 -3.62 -8.32 2.03
CA ASP A 155 -3.77 -7.08 2.79
C ASP A 155 -4.97 -7.21 3.70
N SER A 156 -4.74 -6.96 4.98
CA SER A 156 -5.77 -7.06 5.99
C SER A 156 -5.82 -5.80 6.83
N SER A 157 -7.04 -5.36 7.09
CA SER A 157 -7.35 -4.26 7.98
C SER A 157 -8.42 -4.67 8.97
N LYS A 158 -8.73 -3.78 9.94
CA LYS A 158 -9.85 -4.02 10.87
C LYS A 158 -11.20 -4.19 10.19
N ARG A 159 -11.35 -3.73 8.94
CA ARG A 159 -12.64 -3.63 8.23
C ARG A 159 -12.67 -4.37 6.92
N SER A 160 -11.54 -4.90 6.45
CA SER A 160 -11.48 -5.55 5.16
C SER A 160 -10.32 -6.51 5.07
N LEU A 161 -10.52 -7.55 4.26
CA LEU A 161 -9.51 -8.53 3.88
C LEU A 161 -9.46 -8.58 2.37
N LYS A 162 -8.27 -8.50 1.78
CA LYS A 162 -8.06 -8.44 0.34
C LYS A 162 -6.99 -9.44 -0.08
N GLY A 163 -7.26 -10.14 -1.15
CA GLY A 163 -6.31 -11.02 -1.83
C GLY A 163 -6.05 -10.54 -3.23
N VAL A 164 -4.78 -10.36 -3.55
CA VAL A 164 -4.32 -9.88 -4.84
C VAL A 164 -3.19 -10.76 -5.32
N LEU A 165 -3.28 -11.28 -6.54
CA LEU A 165 -2.16 -11.94 -7.18
C LEU A 165 -1.22 -10.89 -7.77
N LEU A 166 0.07 -11.02 -7.44
CA LEU A 166 1.14 -10.19 -7.97
C LEU A 166 2.02 -11.05 -8.87
N HIS A 167 2.25 -10.60 -10.09
CA HIS A 167 3.18 -11.27 -10.99
C HIS A 167 4.62 -11.04 -10.52
N ASN A 168 5.44 -12.09 -10.53
CA ASN A 168 6.83 -12.03 -10.12
C ASN A 168 7.63 -11.08 -11.03
N GLY A 169 8.38 -10.16 -10.42
CA GLY A 169 9.06 -9.06 -11.13
C GLY A 169 8.14 -7.96 -11.67
N ASN A 170 6.88 -7.87 -11.22
CA ASN A 170 5.93 -6.79 -11.50
C ASN A 170 5.75 -6.44 -13.00
N LYS A 171 5.95 -7.43 -13.89
CA LYS A 171 5.80 -7.26 -15.35
C LYS A 171 4.34 -7.10 -15.77
N LEU A 172 3.42 -7.69 -15.03
CA LEU A 172 1.98 -7.65 -15.27
C LEU A 172 1.27 -6.91 -14.14
N ALA A 173 0.09 -6.37 -14.46
CA ALA A 173 -0.78 -5.75 -13.48
C ALA A 173 -1.20 -6.76 -12.40
N CYS A 174 -1.44 -6.24 -11.19
CA CYS A 174 -1.96 -7.05 -10.11
C CYS A 174 -3.42 -7.45 -10.37
N ILE A 175 -3.81 -8.64 -9.93
CA ILE A 175 -5.15 -9.19 -10.16
C ILE A 175 -5.84 -9.37 -8.82
N PRO A 176 -6.88 -8.58 -8.50
CA PRO A 176 -7.69 -8.82 -7.31
C PRO A 176 -8.45 -10.13 -7.46
N VAL A 177 -8.26 -11.03 -6.51
CA VAL A 177 -8.89 -12.38 -6.54
C VAL A 177 -9.85 -12.60 -5.39
N THR A 178 -9.81 -11.78 -4.34
CA THR A 178 -10.79 -11.83 -3.27
C THR A 178 -10.85 -10.51 -2.49
N HIS A 179 -12.04 -10.18 -2.01
CA HIS A 179 -12.31 -8.99 -1.23
C HIS A 179 -13.46 -9.23 -0.25
N SER A 180 -13.23 -8.85 1.00
CA SER A 180 -14.25 -8.82 2.05
C SER A 180 -14.26 -7.48 2.77
N PHE A 181 -15.45 -7.00 3.14
CA PHE A 181 -15.64 -5.87 4.05
C PHE A 181 -16.21 -6.30 5.42
N GLN A 182 -16.49 -7.59 5.61
CA GLN A 182 -17.07 -8.14 6.85
C GLN A 182 -16.08 -9.06 7.59
N LEU A 183 -15.22 -9.76 6.85
CA LEU A 183 -14.24 -10.66 7.44
C LEU A 183 -13.19 -9.85 8.20
N LYS A 184 -12.91 -10.32 9.41
CA LYS A 184 -11.89 -9.78 10.29
C LYS A 184 -10.58 -10.53 10.08
N GLU A 185 -9.49 -9.89 10.46
CA GLU A 185 -8.17 -10.50 10.51
C GLU A 185 -8.06 -11.54 11.64
N THR A 186 -8.61 -12.72 11.40
CA THR A 186 -8.63 -13.88 12.31
C THR A 186 -8.18 -15.12 11.56
N TYR A 187 -7.73 -16.13 12.31
CA TYR A 187 -7.31 -17.42 11.77
C TYR A 187 -8.42 -18.06 10.92
N ASP A 188 -9.65 -18.12 11.43
CA ASP A 188 -10.79 -18.73 10.71
C ASP A 188 -11.11 -18.01 9.40
N SER A 189 -11.03 -16.66 9.39
CA SER A 189 -11.23 -15.89 8.15
C SER A 189 -10.14 -16.18 7.13
N MET A 190 -8.89 -16.32 7.56
CA MET A 190 -7.77 -16.68 6.66
C MET A 190 -7.94 -18.09 6.10
N LYS A 191 -8.44 -19.03 6.90
CA LYS A 191 -8.75 -20.39 6.45
C LYS A 191 -9.82 -20.39 5.35
N VAL A 192 -10.97 -19.76 5.61
CA VAL A 192 -12.06 -19.61 4.61
C VAL A 192 -11.56 -18.92 3.35
N PHE A 193 -10.69 -17.91 3.51
CA PHE A 193 -10.10 -17.17 2.40
C PHE A 193 -9.19 -18.04 1.52
N LEU A 194 -8.32 -18.86 2.11
CA LEU A 194 -7.42 -19.75 1.36
C LEU A 194 -8.17 -20.91 0.71
N ASP A 195 -9.17 -21.47 1.42
CA ASP A 195 -10.03 -22.54 0.90
C ASP A 195 -10.80 -22.05 -0.33
N ALA A 196 -11.36 -20.84 -0.28
CA ALA A 196 -12.11 -20.26 -1.41
C ALA A 196 -11.24 -20.05 -2.67
N LEU A 197 -9.94 -19.80 -2.49
CA LEU A 197 -8.98 -19.65 -3.58
C LEU A 197 -8.36 -20.97 -4.03
N ASN A 198 -8.72 -22.11 -3.42
CA ASN A 198 -8.05 -23.40 -3.61
C ASN A 198 -6.53 -23.30 -3.51
N TYR A 199 -6.04 -22.59 -2.49
CA TYR A 199 -4.62 -22.28 -2.33
C TYR A 199 -3.70 -23.50 -2.47
N THR A 200 -4.10 -24.64 -1.90
CA THR A 200 -3.33 -25.89 -1.93
C THR A 200 -3.02 -26.40 -3.34
N MET A 201 -3.84 -26.08 -4.34
CA MET A 201 -3.58 -26.44 -5.74
C MET A 201 -2.51 -25.55 -6.38
N HIS A 202 -2.39 -24.31 -5.92
CA HIS A 202 -1.54 -23.31 -6.55
C HIS A 202 -0.21 -23.11 -5.82
N ARG A 203 -0.21 -23.26 -4.49
CA ARG A 203 0.96 -23.09 -3.62
C ARG A 203 1.75 -21.82 -3.93
N TRP A 204 1.04 -20.71 -4.17
CA TRP A 204 1.70 -19.42 -4.36
C TRP A 204 2.54 -19.07 -3.13
N LEU A 205 3.67 -18.42 -3.36
CA LEU A 205 4.33 -17.69 -2.29
C LEU A 205 3.37 -16.63 -1.75
N ILE A 206 3.29 -16.49 -0.43
CA ILE A 206 2.41 -15.53 0.24
C ILE A 206 3.24 -14.37 0.76
N CYS A 207 2.82 -13.15 0.45
CA CYS A 207 3.31 -11.96 1.10
C CYS A 207 2.17 -11.22 1.81
N GLY A 208 2.46 -10.71 2.99
CA GLY A 208 1.52 -9.97 3.82
C GLY A 208 2.28 -9.36 4.97
N ASP A 209 1.63 -8.50 5.75
CA ASP A 209 2.29 -8.01 6.95
C ASP A 209 2.62 -9.17 7.92
N LEU A 210 3.53 -8.93 8.87
CA LEU A 210 3.94 -9.98 9.80
C LEU A 210 2.79 -10.53 10.65
N LYS A 211 1.71 -9.75 10.85
CA LYS A 211 0.57 -10.19 11.63
C LYS A 211 -0.28 -11.18 10.83
N VAL A 212 -0.50 -10.91 9.55
CA VAL A 212 -1.10 -11.86 8.61
C VAL A 212 -0.25 -13.13 8.52
N ILE A 213 1.07 -13.01 8.36
CA ILE A 213 1.96 -14.18 8.33
C ILE A 213 1.85 -14.99 9.62
N SER A 214 1.87 -14.35 10.78
CA SER A 214 1.70 -15.04 12.07
C SER A 214 0.36 -15.78 12.17
N LEU A 215 -0.74 -15.20 11.66
CA LEU A 215 -2.04 -15.88 11.62
C LEU A 215 -2.02 -17.10 10.70
N LEU A 216 -1.44 -16.97 9.50
CA LEU A 216 -1.30 -18.08 8.56
C LEU A 216 -0.45 -19.22 9.11
N LEU A 217 0.54 -18.90 9.94
CA LEU A 217 1.41 -19.87 10.60
C LEU A 217 0.88 -20.35 11.97
N GLY A 218 -0.38 -20.03 12.29
CA GLY A 218 -1.04 -20.48 13.53
C GLY A 218 -0.45 -19.91 14.83
N GLN A 219 0.36 -18.85 14.72
CA GLN A 219 1.02 -18.22 15.86
C GLN A 219 0.11 -17.27 16.62
N GLN A 220 0.34 -17.18 17.92
CA GLN A 220 -0.31 -16.22 18.81
C GLN A 220 0.08 -14.80 18.42
N GLY A 221 -0.91 -13.93 18.25
CA GLY A 221 -0.69 -12.50 18.02
C GLY A 221 -0.28 -11.73 19.29
N GLY A 222 0.15 -10.48 19.09
CA GLY A 222 0.52 -9.58 20.18
C GLY A 222 2.00 -9.67 20.60
N TYR A 223 2.31 -9.26 21.82
CA TYR A 223 3.67 -9.27 22.37
C TYR A 223 4.01 -10.63 22.99
N THR A 224 4.36 -11.58 22.14
CA THR A 224 4.65 -12.97 22.52
C THR A 224 6.13 -13.19 22.82
N LYS A 225 6.45 -14.26 23.56
CA LYS A 225 7.83 -14.59 23.95
C LYS A 225 8.64 -15.13 22.76
N TYR A 226 8.04 -15.97 21.92
CA TYR A 226 8.68 -16.59 20.75
C TYR A 226 7.98 -16.20 19.43
N PRO A 227 8.08 -14.93 18.99
CA PRO A 227 7.38 -14.43 17.80
C PRO A 227 8.01 -14.86 16.47
N CYS A 228 9.24 -15.40 16.47
CA CYS A 228 9.87 -15.90 15.26
C CYS A 228 9.31 -17.29 14.89
N PHE A 229 8.93 -17.46 13.63
CA PHE A 229 8.46 -18.76 13.11
C PHE A 229 9.60 -19.68 12.66
N LEU A 230 10.83 -19.17 12.53
CA LEU A 230 12.01 -19.96 12.11
C LEU A 230 12.86 -20.47 13.28
N CYS A 231 12.80 -19.80 14.45
CA CYS A 231 13.59 -20.17 15.61
C CYS A 231 12.91 -19.76 16.92
N LEU A 232 13.47 -20.21 18.05
CA LEU A 232 13.04 -19.89 19.40
C LEU A 232 13.69 -18.59 19.92
N TRP A 233 13.66 -17.53 19.10
CA TRP A 233 14.09 -16.19 19.51
C TRP A 233 13.24 -15.68 20.68
N ASP A 234 13.88 -15.45 21.83
CA ASP A 234 13.21 -14.96 23.03
C ASP A 234 13.14 -13.43 23.00
N SER A 235 11.96 -12.90 22.68
CA SER A 235 11.69 -11.46 22.57
C SER A 235 11.90 -10.70 23.88
N ARG A 236 11.98 -11.39 25.01
CA ARG A 236 12.16 -10.81 26.35
C ARG A 236 13.63 -10.82 26.80
N ALA A 237 14.53 -11.44 26.03
CA ALA A 237 15.93 -11.58 26.36
C ALA A 237 16.79 -10.43 25.80
N ASP A 238 16.45 -9.18 26.16
CA ASP A 238 17.05 -7.95 25.61
C ASP A 238 18.59 -7.96 25.61
N ALA A 239 19.21 -8.46 26.69
CA ALA A 239 20.66 -8.55 26.83
C ALA A 239 21.33 -9.48 25.80
N ARG A 240 20.59 -10.44 25.24
CA ARG A 240 21.10 -11.42 24.27
C ARG A 240 20.87 -11.03 22.82
N HIS A 241 19.95 -10.10 22.53
CA HIS A 241 19.47 -9.85 21.16
C HIS A 241 20.59 -9.50 20.16
N TYR A 242 21.52 -8.63 20.54
CA TYR A 242 22.65 -8.22 19.67
C TYR A 242 23.95 -9.04 19.87
N VAL A 243 23.90 -10.09 20.68
CA VAL A 243 25.07 -10.94 20.98
C VAL A 243 24.84 -12.34 20.44
N GLN A 244 23.62 -12.86 20.60
CA GLN A 244 23.21 -14.17 20.14
C GLN A 244 22.60 -14.09 18.74
N LYS A 245 23.39 -14.53 17.74
CA LYS A 245 22.94 -14.63 16.34
C LYS A 245 22.18 -15.93 16.07
N VAL A 246 22.62 -17.03 16.66
CA VAL A 246 22.03 -18.37 16.48
C VAL A 246 21.09 -18.70 17.64
N TRP A 247 19.84 -19.01 17.31
CA TRP A 247 18.80 -19.44 18.25
C TRP A 247 18.35 -20.85 17.89
N SER A 248 17.81 -21.59 18.87
CA SER A 248 17.31 -22.95 18.63
C SER A 248 16.32 -22.95 17.48
N HIS A 249 16.56 -23.80 16.49
CA HIS A 249 15.73 -23.90 15.28
C HIS A 249 14.31 -24.36 15.65
N ARG A 250 13.33 -23.95 14.84
CA ARG A 250 11.95 -24.42 14.96
C ARG A 250 11.63 -25.32 13.78
N ASP A 251 11.75 -26.63 13.98
CA ASP A 251 11.48 -27.60 12.91
C ASP A 251 9.99 -27.67 12.56
N HIS A 252 9.12 -27.56 13.58
CA HIS A 252 7.68 -27.63 13.42
C HIS A 252 6.96 -26.56 14.27
N LEU A 253 5.87 -26.03 13.71
CA LEU A 253 4.94 -25.12 14.40
C LEU A 253 3.83 -25.95 15.06
N VAL A 254 4.13 -26.55 16.20
CA VAL A 254 3.19 -27.44 16.92
C VAL A 254 2.25 -26.65 17.84
N PRO A 255 0.91 -26.75 17.71
CA PRO A 255 -0.02 -26.06 18.61
C PRO A 255 0.22 -26.39 20.10
N GLY A 256 0.07 -25.38 20.95
CA GLY A 256 0.34 -25.46 22.38
C GLY A 256 1.81 -25.25 22.75
N SER A 257 2.72 -25.15 21.76
CA SER A 257 4.16 -25.00 21.98
C SER A 257 4.68 -23.65 21.52
N HIS A 258 5.49 -22.97 22.35
CA HIS A 258 6.27 -21.77 21.98
C HIS A 258 5.49 -20.73 21.16
N ASN A 259 4.33 -20.32 21.68
CA ASN A 259 3.41 -19.34 21.09
C ASN A 259 2.71 -19.75 19.79
N VAL A 260 2.65 -21.04 19.47
CA VAL A 260 1.75 -21.58 18.43
C VAL A 260 0.45 -22.00 19.10
N ILE A 261 -0.68 -21.54 18.56
CA ILE A 261 -2.02 -21.76 19.15
C ILE A 261 -2.98 -22.46 18.19
N GLN A 262 -2.64 -22.52 16.90
CA GLN A 262 -3.41 -23.19 15.86
C GLN A 262 -2.44 -23.91 14.91
N GLU A 263 -2.94 -24.89 14.17
CA GLU A 263 -2.17 -25.52 13.10
C GLU A 263 -1.82 -24.47 12.01
N PRO A 264 -0.63 -24.52 11.40
CA PRO A 264 -0.33 -23.67 10.26
C PRO A 264 -1.27 -23.96 9.09
N LEU A 265 -1.82 -22.90 8.48
CA LEU A 265 -2.61 -22.98 7.25
C LEU A 265 -1.74 -23.14 6.00
N VAL A 266 -0.48 -22.73 6.09
CA VAL A 266 0.50 -22.72 4.98
C VAL A 266 1.88 -23.12 5.50
N ASP A 267 2.74 -23.59 4.60
CA ASP A 267 4.13 -23.91 4.93
C ASP A 267 4.92 -22.61 5.18
N SER A 268 5.80 -22.62 6.18
CA SER A 268 6.72 -21.50 6.43
C SER A 268 7.69 -21.22 5.28
N ASN A 269 7.93 -22.16 4.36
CA ASN A 269 8.72 -21.93 3.15
C ASN A 269 7.91 -21.22 2.06
N ASP A 270 6.58 -21.24 2.16
CA ASP A 270 5.68 -20.62 1.19
C ASP A 270 5.34 -19.16 1.59
N VAL A 271 5.98 -18.57 2.61
CA VAL A 271 5.78 -17.17 3.02
C VAL A 271 6.99 -16.29 2.73
N LEU A 272 6.76 -15.01 2.46
CA LEU A 272 7.78 -14.01 2.16
C LEU A 272 7.78 -12.90 3.20
N LEU A 273 8.97 -12.50 3.64
CA LEU A 273 9.13 -11.31 4.49
C LEU A 273 9.02 -10.05 3.62
N PRO A 274 8.02 -9.18 3.85
CA PRO A 274 7.82 -8.02 2.98
C PRO A 274 8.85 -6.90 3.28
N PRO A 275 9.66 -6.48 2.30
CA PRO A 275 10.70 -5.47 2.49
C PRO A 275 10.16 -4.15 3.03
N LEU A 276 8.95 -3.77 2.60
CA LEU A 276 8.27 -2.58 3.08
C LEU A 276 8.09 -2.61 4.60
N HIS A 277 7.60 -3.70 5.19
CA HIS A 277 7.39 -3.74 6.62
C HIS A 277 8.72 -3.80 7.37
N ILE A 278 9.77 -4.43 6.84
CA ILE A 278 11.11 -4.39 7.43
C ILE A 278 11.61 -2.94 7.49
N LYS A 279 11.58 -2.22 6.36
CA LYS A 279 11.95 -0.79 6.28
C LYS A 279 11.18 0.08 7.27
N LEU A 280 9.85 -0.07 7.35
CA LEU A 280 9.02 0.65 8.32
C LEU A 280 9.39 0.30 9.77
N GLY A 281 9.81 -0.94 10.02
CA GLY A 281 10.33 -1.38 11.31
C GLY A 281 11.64 -0.70 11.68
N LEU A 282 12.60 -0.67 10.74
CA LEU A 282 13.90 -0.05 10.95
C LEU A 282 13.77 1.45 11.27
N MET A 283 12.90 2.18 10.56
CA MET A 283 12.59 3.58 10.87
C MET A 283 12.02 3.72 12.28
N LYS A 284 11.06 2.86 12.65
CA LYS A 284 10.47 2.87 13.98
C LYS A 284 11.51 2.64 15.08
N ASN A 285 12.41 1.68 14.89
CA ASN A 285 13.47 1.36 15.83
C ASN A 285 14.48 2.52 15.96
N PHE A 286 14.84 3.16 14.84
CA PHE A 286 15.70 4.34 14.83
C PHE A 286 15.11 5.50 15.64
N VAL A 287 13.89 5.94 15.30
CA VAL A 287 13.25 7.08 15.98
C VAL A 287 12.99 6.79 17.46
N LYS A 288 12.69 5.54 17.81
CA LYS A 288 12.53 5.15 19.22
C LYS A 288 13.83 5.27 20.02
N ALA A 289 14.98 5.06 19.39
CA ALA A 289 16.30 5.17 20.02
C ALA A 289 16.77 6.62 20.20
N LEU A 290 16.21 7.58 19.46
CA LEU A 290 16.55 9.00 19.61
C LEU A 290 16.07 9.55 20.98
N PRO A 291 16.88 10.35 21.69
CA PRO A 291 16.39 11.22 22.76
C PRO A 291 15.25 12.11 22.25
N LYS A 292 14.24 12.40 23.07
CA LYS A 292 13.04 13.15 22.62
C LYS A 292 13.22 14.67 22.64
N ASP A 293 14.31 15.10 23.24
CA ASP A 293 14.76 16.48 23.43
C ASP A 293 15.97 16.84 22.55
N CYS A 294 16.45 15.92 21.69
CA CYS A 294 17.57 16.22 20.78
C CYS A 294 17.11 16.89 19.48
N GLY A 295 18.02 17.67 18.87
CA GLY A 295 17.78 18.41 17.62
C GLY A 295 17.20 17.54 16.51
N SER A 296 17.77 16.35 16.28
CA SER A 296 17.24 15.42 15.26
C SER A 296 15.81 14.94 15.52
N PHE A 297 15.36 14.78 16.76
CA PHE A 297 13.96 14.44 17.04
C PHE A 297 13.04 15.65 16.84
N LEU A 298 13.46 16.83 17.29
CA LEU A 298 12.70 18.08 17.11
C LEU A 298 12.55 18.43 15.62
N TYR A 299 13.61 18.23 14.84
CA TYR A 299 13.58 18.38 13.39
C TYR A 299 12.50 17.50 12.74
N LEU A 300 12.34 16.24 13.17
CA LEU A 300 11.28 15.37 12.65
C LEU A 300 9.88 15.91 12.94
N VAL A 301 9.68 16.53 14.10
CA VAL A 301 8.40 17.17 14.48
C VAL A 301 8.13 18.39 13.62
N GLU A 302 9.13 19.25 13.42
CA GLU A 302 9.03 20.45 12.60
C GLU A 302 8.83 20.13 11.10
N LYS A 303 9.53 19.11 10.59
CA LYS A 303 9.46 18.70 9.18
C LYS A 303 8.08 18.17 8.79
N PHE A 304 7.40 17.49 9.71
CA PHE A 304 6.11 16.85 9.45
C PHE A 304 5.00 17.37 10.38
N PRO A 305 4.59 18.65 10.24
CA PRO A 305 3.61 19.27 11.13
C PRO A 305 2.21 18.63 11.05
N ALA A 306 1.92 17.91 9.96
CA ALA A 306 0.67 17.16 9.78
C ALA A 306 0.67 15.80 10.51
N ILE A 307 1.81 15.34 11.04
CA ILE A 307 1.93 14.10 11.82
C ILE A 307 1.95 14.48 13.29
N SER A 308 1.09 13.86 14.10
CA SER A 308 1.10 14.11 15.54
C SER A 308 2.39 13.65 16.21
N ASP A 309 2.81 14.36 17.26
CA ASP A 309 3.97 14.01 18.09
C ASP A 309 3.93 12.57 18.58
N ALA A 310 2.74 12.07 18.94
CA ALA A 310 2.55 10.68 19.37
C ALA A 310 2.91 9.67 18.28
N LYS A 311 2.59 9.96 17.01
CA LYS A 311 2.97 9.13 15.87
C LYS A 311 4.47 9.21 15.59
N ILE A 312 5.07 10.40 15.64
CA ILE A 312 6.51 10.61 15.47
C ILE A 312 7.28 9.89 16.58
N LYS A 313 6.93 10.11 17.85
CA LYS A 313 7.48 9.40 19.01
C LYS A 313 7.32 7.89 18.92
N GLY A 314 6.20 7.44 18.34
CA GLY A 314 5.92 6.04 18.05
C GLY A 314 6.75 5.45 16.91
N GLY A 315 7.46 6.28 16.15
CA GLY A 315 8.20 5.91 14.94
C GLY A 315 7.27 5.51 13.79
N ILE A 316 6.09 6.10 13.71
CA ILE A 316 5.06 5.78 12.72
C ILE A 316 5.21 6.71 11.52
N PHE A 317 5.92 6.21 10.51
CA PHE A 317 6.14 6.88 9.22
C PHE A 317 5.60 6.02 8.09
N VAL A 318 5.30 6.63 6.94
CA VAL A 318 4.99 5.91 5.70
C VAL A 318 6.19 5.92 4.75
N GLY A 319 6.17 5.05 3.74
CA GLY A 319 7.24 4.90 2.76
C GLY A 319 7.70 6.23 2.12
N PRO A 320 6.79 7.10 1.63
CA PRO A 320 7.14 8.39 1.08
C PRO A 320 7.92 9.31 2.04
N GLN A 321 7.50 9.41 3.30
CA GLN A 321 8.16 10.25 4.31
C GLN A 321 9.59 9.78 4.60
N ILE A 322 9.82 8.46 4.64
CA ILE A 322 11.16 7.90 4.83
C ILE A 322 12.06 8.24 3.64
N ARG A 323 11.53 8.14 2.41
CA ARG A 323 12.28 8.48 1.19
C ARG A 323 12.61 9.98 1.13
N GLU A 324 11.71 10.83 1.62
CA GLU A 324 11.95 12.26 1.74
C GLU A 324 13.11 12.53 2.69
N LEU A 325 13.10 11.93 3.89
CA LEU A 325 14.19 12.07 4.87
C LEU A 325 15.53 11.53 4.38
N PHE A 326 15.56 10.49 3.55
CA PHE A 326 16.82 9.98 3.00
C PHE A 326 17.53 10.97 2.08
N LYS A 327 16.79 11.91 1.50
CA LYS A 327 17.28 12.97 0.62
C LYS A 327 17.51 14.29 1.35
N ASP A 328 17.24 14.34 2.65
CA ASP A 328 17.26 15.57 3.43
C ASP A 328 18.63 15.79 4.08
N ASP A 329 19.45 16.63 3.44
CA ASP A 329 20.78 16.98 3.95
C ASP A 329 20.71 17.84 5.23
N GLU A 330 19.63 18.60 5.45
CA GLU A 330 19.45 19.35 6.70
C GLU A 330 19.19 18.39 7.86
N PHE A 331 18.36 17.36 7.65
CA PHE A 331 18.18 16.31 8.64
C PHE A 331 19.52 15.64 9.00
N LEU A 332 20.40 15.39 8.03
CA LEU A 332 21.72 14.80 8.30
C LEU A 332 22.62 15.68 9.18
N LYS A 333 22.46 17.02 9.15
CA LYS A 333 23.22 17.96 9.99
C LYS A 333 22.75 17.94 11.44
N GLU A 334 21.47 17.67 11.67
CA GLU A 334 20.88 17.57 13.02
C GLU A 334 21.26 16.27 13.75
N LEU A 335 21.79 15.28 13.04
CA LEU A 335 22.19 13.99 13.62
C LEU A 335 23.56 14.09 14.31
N SER A 336 23.64 13.61 15.54
CA SER A 336 24.93 13.36 16.19
C SER A 336 25.75 12.32 15.40
N SER A 337 27.07 12.25 15.62
CA SER A 337 27.94 11.28 14.92
C SER A 337 27.41 9.83 14.99
N LEU A 338 26.92 9.42 16.16
CA LEU A 338 26.33 8.09 16.36
C LEU A 338 25.00 7.91 15.62
N GLN A 339 24.10 8.89 15.72
CA GLN A 339 22.81 8.88 15.01
C GLN A 339 23.01 8.86 13.50
N ARG A 340 23.97 9.64 13.00
CA ARG A 340 24.30 9.75 11.58
C ARG A 340 24.81 8.42 11.03
N LYS A 341 25.70 7.72 11.74
CA LYS A 341 26.16 6.38 11.33
C LYS A 341 25.01 5.38 11.21
N ALA A 342 24.14 5.33 12.22
CA ALA A 342 22.98 4.44 12.21
C ALA A 342 21.98 4.80 11.10
N TRP A 343 21.74 6.09 10.87
CA TRP A 343 20.87 6.56 9.79
C TRP A 343 21.41 6.22 8.40
N LEU A 344 22.70 6.46 8.16
CA LEU A 344 23.34 6.14 6.89
C LEU A 344 23.30 4.63 6.62
N SER A 345 23.62 3.79 7.61
CA SER A 345 23.48 2.33 7.44
C SER A 345 22.04 1.89 7.21
N PHE A 346 21.05 2.56 7.81
CA PHE A 346 19.65 2.29 7.52
C PHE A 346 19.30 2.61 6.06
N ARG A 347 19.72 3.78 5.57
CA ARG A 347 19.56 4.16 4.16
C ARG A 347 20.23 3.14 3.25
N ASP A 348 21.47 2.76 3.53
CA ASP A 348 22.23 1.80 2.71
C ASP A 348 21.53 0.44 2.62
N VAL A 349 20.99 -0.09 3.73
CA VAL A 349 20.19 -1.33 3.72
C VAL A 349 18.92 -1.17 2.89
N VAL A 350 18.25 -0.01 2.94
CA VAL A 350 17.04 0.20 2.14
C VAL A 350 17.36 0.26 0.65
N GLU A 351 18.43 0.95 0.27
CA GLU A 351 18.79 1.16 -1.14
C GLU A 351 19.46 -0.07 -1.76
N SER A 352 20.30 -0.78 -1.00
CA SER A 352 21.16 -1.84 -1.51
C SER A 352 20.66 -3.26 -1.24
N PHE A 353 19.69 -3.42 -0.34
CA PHE A 353 19.12 -4.72 0.01
C PHE A 353 17.60 -4.76 -0.13
N LEU A 354 16.88 -3.87 0.57
CA LEU A 354 15.40 -3.87 0.60
C LEU A 354 14.75 -3.15 -0.59
N GLY A 355 15.55 -2.70 -1.56
CA GLY A 355 15.14 -2.00 -2.77
C GLY A 355 14.89 -2.93 -3.95
N ASN A 356 14.99 -2.38 -5.17
CA ASN A 356 14.83 -3.15 -6.42
C ASN A 356 16.05 -4.01 -6.77
N HIS A 357 17.20 -3.69 -6.19
CA HIS A 357 18.45 -4.38 -6.44
C HIS A 357 19.02 -4.86 -5.11
N LYS A 358 19.43 -6.12 -5.10
CA LYS A 358 20.18 -6.75 -4.00
C LYS A 358 21.63 -6.83 -4.44
N VAL A 359 22.48 -6.01 -3.84
CA VAL A 359 23.93 -5.99 -4.14
C VAL A 359 24.61 -7.23 -3.54
N ASP A 360 25.73 -7.67 -4.11
CA ASP A 360 26.40 -8.90 -3.66
C ASP A 360 26.90 -8.82 -2.21
N ASN A 361 27.39 -7.66 -1.78
CA ASN A 361 27.88 -7.42 -0.42
C ASN A 361 26.79 -6.98 0.57
N TYR A 362 25.51 -7.26 0.29
CA TYR A 362 24.39 -6.88 1.17
C TYR A 362 24.52 -7.41 2.60
N ALA A 363 25.19 -8.55 2.80
CA ALA A 363 25.42 -9.12 4.13
C ALA A 363 26.26 -8.19 5.02
N ASP A 364 27.33 -7.62 4.47
CA ASP A 364 28.19 -6.67 5.18
C ASP A 364 27.45 -5.36 5.48
N ILE A 365 26.59 -4.92 4.55
CA ILE A 365 25.75 -3.73 4.73
C ILE A 365 24.76 -3.95 5.88
N VAL A 366 24.13 -5.12 5.95
CA VAL A 366 23.22 -5.48 7.03
C VAL A 366 23.97 -5.64 8.36
N GLU A 367 25.14 -6.27 8.38
CA GLU A 367 25.93 -6.43 9.60
C GLU A 367 26.32 -5.07 10.21
N ARG A 368 26.79 -4.14 9.38
CA ARG A 368 27.07 -2.75 9.79
C ARG A 368 25.84 -2.01 10.31
N LEU A 369 24.65 -2.25 9.72
CA LEU A 369 23.39 -1.74 10.27
C LEU A 369 23.15 -2.28 11.69
N ILE A 370 23.29 -3.59 11.90
CA ILE A 370 23.06 -4.23 13.21
C ILE A 370 24.01 -3.65 14.26
N GLU A 371 25.29 -3.46 13.93
CA GLU A 371 26.29 -2.86 14.82
C GLU A 371 25.94 -1.41 15.15
N ASN A 372 25.63 -0.58 14.16
CA ASN A 372 25.30 0.83 14.38
C ASN A 372 23.99 0.99 15.17
N TYR A 373 22.99 0.12 14.95
CA TYR A 373 21.76 0.13 15.74
C TYR A 373 21.99 -0.33 17.18
N LYS A 374 22.87 -1.31 17.40
CA LYS A 374 23.31 -1.71 18.74
C LYS A 374 23.97 -0.54 19.46
N MET A 375 24.93 0.13 18.80
CA MET A 375 25.62 1.29 19.38
C MET A 375 24.67 2.46 19.66
N LEU A 376 23.67 2.69 18.81
CA LEU A 376 22.62 3.69 19.02
C LEU A 376 21.72 3.37 20.23
N GLY A 377 21.75 2.13 20.73
CA GLY A 377 20.83 1.68 21.78
C GLY A 377 19.42 1.37 21.26
N ALA A 378 19.27 1.13 19.96
CA ALA A 378 17.99 0.72 19.38
C ALA A 378 17.61 -0.67 19.88
N ARG A 379 16.41 -0.85 20.43
CA ARG A 379 15.93 -2.19 20.81
C ARG A 379 15.76 -3.08 19.57
N MET A 380 16.12 -4.36 19.65
CA MET A 380 15.91 -5.29 18.55
C MET A 380 14.42 -5.64 18.43
N SER A 381 13.82 -5.35 17.28
CA SER A 381 12.48 -5.85 16.95
C SER A 381 12.58 -7.18 16.21
N ILE A 382 11.46 -7.91 16.08
CA ILE A 382 11.39 -9.12 15.24
C ILE A 382 11.91 -8.88 13.81
N LYS A 383 11.72 -7.66 13.28
CA LYS A 383 12.18 -7.27 11.94
C LYS A 383 13.71 -7.15 11.87
N ILE A 384 14.32 -6.58 12.90
CA ILE A 384 15.79 -6.54 13.03
C ILE A 384 16.33 -7.95 13.26
N HIS A 385 15.63 -8.78 14.05
CA HIS A 385 16.00 -10.17 14.27
C HIS A 385 16.05 -10.98 12.95
N PHE A 386 15.06 -10.82 12.05
CA PHE A 386 15.13 -11.47 10.73
C PHE A 386 16.37 -11.06 9.93
N LEU A 387 16.75 -9.78 9.97
CA LEU A 387 17.99 -9.31 9.32
C LEU A 387 19.26 -9.87 9.99
N HIS A 388 19.25 -9.99 11.31
CA HIS A 388 20.41 -10.44 12.09
C HIS A 388 20.63 -11.96 12.02
N SER A 389 19.55 -12.75 12.15
CA SER A 389 19.62 -14.20 12.34
C SER A 389 19.14 -15.01 11.14
N HIS A 390 18.37 -14.42 10.23
CA HIS A 390 17.68 -15.13 9.14
C HIS A 390 17.86 -14.43 7.78
N LEU A 391 19.02 -13.81 7.56
CA LEU A 391 19.29 -13.09 6.31
C LEU A 391 19.16 -13.98 5.06
N ASN A 392 19.50 -15.27 5.18
CA ASN A 392 19.39 -16.27 4.11
C ASN A 392 17.95 -16.64 3.74
N TYR A 393 16.97 -16.31 4.60
CA TYR A 393 15.55 -16.56 4.31
C TYR A 393 14.99 -15.57 3.29
N PHE A 394 15.63 -14.39 3.15
CA PHE A 394 15.23 -13.42 2.13
C PHE A 394 15.57 -13.96 0.73
N PRO A 395 14.58 -14.04 -0.19
CA PRO A 395 14.82 -14.54 -1.55
C PRO A 395 15.82 -13.64 -2.30
N LYS A 396 16.32 -14.16 -3.44
CA LYS A 396 17.20 -13.37 -4.33
C LYS A 396 16.49 -12.12 -4.87
N ASN A 397 15.22 -12.26 -5.26
CA ASN A 397 14.34 -11.14 -5.62
C ASN A 397 13.31 -10.94 -4.50
N LEU A 398 13.27 -9.75 -3.92
CA LEU A 398 12.37 -9.39 -2.81
C LEU A 398 10.95 -8.98 -3.24
N GLY A 399 10.59 -9.29 -4.49
CA GLY A 399 9.29 -9.05 -5.07
C GLY A 399 9.12 -7.67 -5.70
N HIS A 400 10.21 -7.02 -6.11
CA HIS A 400 10.15 -5.83 -6.95
C HIS A 400 10.48 -6.13 -8.40
#